data_AF-A0A1V3PZ22-F1
#
_entry.id   AF-A0A1V3PZ22-F1
#
_cell.length_a   1.000
_cell.length_b   1.000
_cell.length_c   1.000
_cell.angle_alpha   90.00
_cell.angle_beta   90.00
_cell.angle_gamma   90.00
#
_symmetry.space_group_name_H-M   'P 1'
#
loop_
_entity.id
_entity.type
_entity.pdbx_description
1 polymer ?
#
loop_
_entity_poly.entity_id
_entity_poly.type
_entity_poly.pdbx_seq_one_letter_code
_entity_poly.pdbx_strand_id
1 'polypeptide(L)'
;MMLEHAVDRLEMRKGIKAKANDGVKYRTLCSRCNNALLGGRYDPALIDFVNRVSGLLESPLLLPATVTVPAKPHLIARAVWGHMAAVGVDRYPKGPDTEMLREFFLDESLPLPRQLNFYYWLYPYRRQALIKDAGVLDMRGGNAVFWMMKFYPMAFAIWRTDSGYRSNYRDLAQYRSGRPSDVQYVMLDLHSIPHELILEAPTETQAIMYGQEAIVANGRPPLGRVLRV
;
A
#
# COMPACT_ATOMS: atom_id res chain seq x y z
N MET A 1 -22.13 -29.73 2.32
CA MET A 1 -22.18 -28.51 3.15
C MET A 1 -21.52 -27.41 2.34
N MET A 2 -22.33 -26.64 1.59
CA MET A 2 -21.87 -25.53 0.75
C MET A 2 -21.62 -24.32 1.65
N LEU A 3 -20.38 -23.81 1.64
CA LEU A 3 -20.05 -22.52 2.22
C LEU A 3 -20.45 -21.44 1.22
N GLU A 4 -21.65 -20.90 1.37
CA GLU A 4 -22.08 -19.68 0.68
C GLU A 4 -21.28 -18.50 1.26
N HIS A 5 -20.39 -17.93 0.44
CA HIS A 5 -19.67 -16.71 0.76
C HIS A 5 -20.66 -15.53 0.79
N ALA A 6 -20.69 -14.79 1.91
CA ALA A 6 -21.57 -13.65 2.17
C ALA A 6 -21.24 -12.39 1.33
N VAL A 7 -21.03 -12.54 0.02
CA VAL A 7 -20.75 -11.44 -0.92
C VAL A 7 -21.91 -11.22 -1.90
N ASP A 8 -22.91 -12.11 -1.92
CA ASP A 8 -23.95 -12.12 -2.97
C ASP A 8 -25.15 -11.19 -2.74
N ARG A 9 -25.13 -10.25 -1.79
CA ARG A 9 -26.31 -9.42 -1.50
C ARG A 9 -26.08 -7.95 -1.15
N LEU A 10 -25.26 -7.25 -1.92
CA LEU A 10 -25.26 -5.78 -1.90
C LEU A 10 -25.39 -5.24 -3.33
N GLU A 11 -26.62 -4.86 -3.70
CA GLU A 11 -26.94 -4.27 -4.98
C GLU A 11 -26.12 -2.99 -5.25
N MET A 12 -25.08 -3.13 -6.07
CA MET A 12 -24.35 -2.01 -6.64
C MET A 12 -25.24 -1.35 -7.70
N ARG A 13 -25.87 -0.22 -7.37
CA ARG A 13 -26.50 0.66 -8.38
C ARG A 13 -25.40 1.28 -9.26
N LYS A 14 -25.14 0.61 -10.39
CA LYS A 14 -24.50 1.08 -11.63
C LYS A 14 -23.24 1.95 -11.48
N GLY A 15 -22.08 1.30 -11.34
CA GLY A 15 -20.84 1.84 -11.88
C GLY A 15 -20.91 1.89 -13.42
N ILE A 16 -20.48 3.00 -14.02
CA ILE A 16 -20.41 3.17 -15.47
C ILE A 16 -19.52 2.05 -16.05
N LYS A 17 -20.13 1.10 -16.75
CA LYS A 17 -19.41 0.04 -17.50
C LYS A 17 -18.79 0.65 -18.76
N ALA A 18 -17.68 1.36 -18.61
CA ALA A 18 -16.74 1.51 -19.71
C ALA A 18 -15.78 0.33 -19.66
N LYS A 19 -15.84 -0.58 -20.63
CA LYS A 19 -14.83 -1.64 -20.82
C LYS A 19 -13.46 -0.97 -20.95
N ALA A 20 -12.65 -1.06 -19.89
CA ALA A 20 -11.25 -0.70 -19.92
C ALA A 20 -10.45 -2.00 -19.96
N ASN A 21 -9.62 -2.17 -20.98
CA ASN A 21 -8.82 -3.39 -21.15
C ASN A 21 -7.64 -3.50 -20.15
N ASP A 22 -7.42 -2.46 -19.32
CA ASP A 22 -6.28 -2.32 -18.39
C ASP A 22 -6.66 -1.74 -17.01
N GLY A 23 -7.59 -2.38 -16.29
CA GLY A 23 -7.85 -2.07 -14.88
C GLY A 23 -9.01 -1.11 -14.59
N VAL A 24 -9.17 -0.75 -13.32
CA VAL A 24 -10.36 -0.06 -12.79
C VAL A 24 -10.26 1.45 -12.99
N LYS A 25 -11.24 2.07 -13.65
CA LYS A 25 -11.28 3.52 -13.91
C LYS A 25 -12.22 4.24 -12.94
N TYR A 26 -11.67 5.13 -12.11
CA TYR A 26 -12.42 6.07 -11.25
C TYR A 26 -12.07 7.51 -11.59
N ARG A 27 -12.86 8.47 -11.09
CA ARG A 27 -12.48 9.89 -11.10
C ARG A 27 -11.30 10.07 -10.13
N THR A 28 -10.10 10.21 -10.67
CA THR A 28 -8.83 10.29 -9.92
C THR A 28 -8.61 11.69 -9.33
N LEU A 29 -7.45 11.89 -8.70
CA LEU A 29 -6.90 13.21 -8.35
C LEU A 29 -7.01 14.21 -9.52
N CYS A 30 -7.07 15.51 -9.21
CA CYS A 30 -7.08 16.56 -10.23
C CYS A 30 -5.80 16.51 -11.08
N SER A 31 -5.83 17.07 -12.31
CA SER A 31 -4.70 17.00 -13.25
C SER A 31 -3.36 17.45 -12.64
N ARG A 32 -3.36 18.52 -11.83
CA ARG A 32 -2.15 18.97 -11.12
C ARG A 32 -1.65 17.92 -10.12
N CYS A 33 -2.52 17.42 -9.25
CA CYS A 33 -2.15 16.44 -8.24
C CYS A 33 -1.70 15.11 -8.87
N ASN A 34 -2.38 14.66 -9.93
CA ASN A 34 -2.06 13.41 -10.60
C ASN A 34 -0.77 13.48 -11.41
N ASN A 35 -0.63 14.52 -12.26
CA ASN A 35 0.45 14.57 -13.24
C ASN A 35 1.68 15.30 -12.72
N ALA A 36 1.51 16.43 -12.03
CA ALA A 36 2.64 17.23 -11.57
C ALA A 36 3.22 16.72 -10.24
N LEU A 37 2.37 16.32 -9.28
CA LEU A 37 2.83 15.84 -7.97
C LEU A 37 3.04 14.32 -7.96
N LEU A 38 1.98 13.52 -8.09
CA LEU A 38 2.09 12.06 -7.99
C LEU A 38 3.02 11.50 -9.07
N GLY A 39 2.63 11.59 -10.35
CA GLY A 39 3.42 11.04 -11.46
C GLY A 39 4.74 11.78 -11.72
N GLY A 40 4.78 13.09 -11.48
CA GLY A 40 5.93 13.93 -11.80
C GLY A 40 7.02 13.99 -10.71
N ARG A 41 6.64 13.96 -9.43
CA ARG A 41 7.57 14.16 -8.31
C ARG A 41 7.73 12.93 -7.42
N TYR A 42 6.64 12.24 -7.10
CA TYR A 42 6.64 11.22 -6.05
C TYR A 42 6.86 9.81 -6.61
N ASP A 43 6.14 9.44 -7.67
CA ASP A 43 6.22 8.13 -8.33
C ASP A 43 7.64 7.77 -8.79
N PRO A 44 8.47 8.69 -9.31
CA PRO A 44 9.85 8.35 -9.69
C PRO A 44 10.67 7.75 -8.54
N ALA A 45 10.44 8.18 -7.30
CA ALA A 45 11.13 7.63 -6.13
C ALA A 45 10.62 6.22 -5.75
N LEU A 46 9.31 6.00 -5.87
CA LEU A 46 8.70 4.69 -5.66
C LEU A 46 9.15 3.69 -6.74
N ILE A 47 9.14 4.11 -8.01
CA ILE A 47 9.56 3.30 -9.17
C ILE A 47 11.03 2.90 -9.03
N ASP A 48 11.94 3.84 -8.72
CA ASP A 48 13.37 3.53 -8.53
C ASP A 48 13.57 2.50 -7.40
N PHE A 49 12.90 2.69 -6.26
CA PHE A 49 12.97 1.74 -5.15
C PHE A 49 12.46 0.34 -5.52
N VAL A 50 11.26 0.26 -6.12
CA VAL A 50 10.62 -0.99 -6.56
C VAL A 50 11.49 -1.72 -7.60
N ASN A 51 12.05 -1.00 -8.57
CA ASN A 51 12.93 -1.58 -9.59
C ASN A 51 14.23 -2.14 -8.99
N ARG A 52 14.83 -1.44 -8.01
CA ARG A 52 16.00 -1.95 -7.28
C ARG A 52 15.66 -3.24 -6.54
N VAL A 53 14.51 -3.30 -5.88
CA VAL A 53 14.06 -4.52 -5.20
C VAL A 53 13.80 -5.64 -6.21
N SER A 54 13.17 -5.36 -7.35
CA SER A 54 12.98 -6.36 -8.42
C SER A 54 14.31 -6.93 -8.89
N GLY A 55 15.29 -6.07 -9.16
CA GLY A 55 16.63 -6.49 -9.58
C GLY A 55 17.37 -7.33 -8.53
N LEU A 56 17.12 -7.10 -7.23
CA LEU A 56 17.61 -7.97 -6.17
C LEU A 56 16.95 -9.35 -6.24
N LEU A 57 15.63 -9.44 -6.43
CA LEU A 57 14.92 -10.72 -6.51
C LEU A 57 15.24 -11.51 -7.79
N GLU A 58 15.59 -10.83 -8.87
CA GLU A 58 16.02 -11.44 -10.14
C GLU A 58 17.50 -11.83 -10.14
N SER A 59 18.26 -11.37 -9.13
CA SER A 59 19.68 -11.64 -9.02
C SER A 59 19.95 -13.13 -8.84
N PRO A 60 20.92 -13.72 -9.57
CA PRO A 60 21.33 -15.11 -9.36
C PRO A 60 22.19 -15.29 -8.09
N LEU A 61 22.50 -14.19 -7.38
CA LEU A 61 23.36 -14.22 -6.20
C LEU A 61 22.59 -14.71 -4.96
N LEU A 62 23.30 -15.40 -4.06
CA LEU A 62 22.80 -15.67 -2.72
C LEU A 62 22.77 -14.36 -1.93
N LEU A 63 21.57 -13.86 -1.65
CA LEU A 63 21.37 -12.64 -0.88
C LEU A 63 21.32 -12.94 0.62
N PRO A 64 21.82 -12.02 1.46
CA PRO A 64 21.69 -12.14 2.92
C PRO A 64 20.22 -12.05 3.37
N ALA A 65 19.96 -12.37 4.64
CA ALA A 65 18.62 -12.30 5.22
C ALA A 65 17.97 -10.92 5.12
N THR A 66 18.80 -9.87 5.22
CA THR A 66 18.40 -8.47 5.13
C THR A 66 19.37 -7.71 4.25
N VAL A 67 18.85 -6.78 3.46
CA VAL A 67 19.64 -5.90 2.59
C VAL A 67 19.22 -4.46 2.82
N THR A 68 20.11 -3.51 2.50
CA THR A 68 19.74 -2.10 2.45
C THR A 68 19.64 -1.63 1.02
N VAL A 69 18.61 -0.86 0.72
CA VAL A 69 18.35 -0.31 -0.61
C VAL A 69 18.35 1.22 -0.49
N PRO A 70 19.19 1.95 -1.26
CA PRO A 70 19.15 3.39 -1.27
C PRO A 70 17.79 3.85 -1.84
N ALA A 71 17.09 4.70 -1.09
CA ALA A 71 15.76 5.16 -1.44
C ALA A 71 15.48 6.55 -0.86
N LYS A 72 14.34 7.16 -1.23
CA LYS A 72 13.85 8.43 -0.67
C LYS A 72 12.53 8.21 0.10
N PRO A 73 12.58 7.81 1.39
CA PRO A 73 11.41 7.35 2.15
C PRO A 73 10.23 8.33 2.15
N HIS A 74 10.51 9.63 2.21
CA HIS A 74 9.49 10.68 2.25
C HIS A 74 8.73 10.80 0.93
N LEU A 75 9.41 10.67 -0.21
CA LEU A 75 8.77 10.68 -1.52
C LEU A 75 8.01 9.37 -1.78
N ILE A 76 8.56 8.24 -1.32
CA ILE A 76 7.88 6.93 -1.40
C ILE A 76 6.57 6.96 -0.60
N ALA A 77 6.60 7.44 0.64
CA ALA A 77 5.40 7.57 1.47
C ALA A 77 4.32 8.45 0.82
N ARG A 78 4.72 9.55 0.16
CA ARG A 78 3.81 10.42 -0.60
C ARG A 78 3.24 9.74 -1.85
N ALA A 79 4.04 8.97 -2.57
CA ALA A 79 3.58 8.20 -3.72
C ALA A 79 2.53 7.17 -3.30
N VAL A 80 2.84 6.37 -2.26
CA VAL A 80 1.90 5.39 -1.69
C VAL A 80 0.60 6.06 -1.25
N TRP A 81 0.69 7.14 -0.46
CA TRP A 81 -0.50 7.87 -0.04
C TRP A 81 -1.27 8.50 -1.21
N GLY A 82 -0.57 9.06 -2.20
CA GLY A 82 -1.19 9.65 -3.39
C GLY A 82 -1.99 8.61 -4.19
N HIS A 83 -1.46 7.40 -4.35
CA HIS A 83 -2.22 6.29 -4.90
C HIS A 83 -3.45 5.96 -4.03
N MET A 84 -3.35 5.93 -2.69
CA MET A 84 -4.51 5.67 -1.82
C MET A 84 -5.57 6.77 -1.91
N ALA A 85 -5.13 8.02 -2.06
CA ALA A 85 -5.98 9.18 -2.23
C ALA A 85 -6.72 9.15 -3.58
N ALA A 86 -6.12 8.58 -4.62
CA ALA A 86 -6.72 8.44 -5.95
C ALA A 86 -7.82 7.37 -6.05
N VAL A 87 -7.96 6.52 -5.03
CA VAL A 87 -9.00 5.47 -4.98
C VAL A 87 -10.32 6.01 -4.43
N GLY A 88 -11.39 5.85 -5.21
CA GLY A 88 -12.75 6.29 -4.87
C GLY A 88 -13.13 7.64 -5.46
N VAL A 89 -14.42 7.99 -5.42
CA VAL A 89 -14.98 9.23 -6.01
C VAL A 89 -15.54 10.14 -4.91
N ASP A 90 -15.29 11.46 -5.00
CA ASP A 90 -15.89 12.52 -4.16
C ASP A 90 -15.77 12.32 -2.63
N ARG A 91 -14.53 12.25 -2.12
CA ARG A 91 -14.27 11.93 -0.69
C ARG A 91 -13.50 12.98 0.12
N TYR A 92 -13.39 14.21 -0.36
CA TYR A 92 -12.86 15.34 0.43
C TYR A 92 -13.90 16.45 0.58
N PRO A 93 -14.08 17.02 1.78
CA PRO A 93 -13.39 16.74 3.06
C PRO A 93 -14.16 15.74 3.96
N LYS A 94 -13.44 14.91 4.75
CA LYS A 94 -14.05 13.91 5.67
C LYS A 94 -13.62 14.03 7.14
N GLY A 95 -12.72 14.96 7.49
CA GLY A 95 -12.33 15.23 8.88
C GLY A 95 -10.86 15.67 9.07
N PRO A 96 -10.44 15.94 10.32
CA PRO A 96 -9.11 16.49 10.63
C PRO A 96 -7.93 15.64 10.14
N ASP A 97 -8.05 14.31 10.24
CA ASP A 97 -6.98 13.38 9.84
C ASP A 97 -6.73 13.37 8.33
N THR A 98 -7.80 13.50 7.54
CA THR A 98 -7.69 13.56 6.08
C THR A 98 -7.09 14.88 5.60
N GLU A 99 -7.31 15.99 6.33
CA GLU A 99 -6.71 17.28 5.99
C GLU A 99 -5.19 17.29 6.20
N MET A 100 -4.70 16.74 7.33
CA MET A 100 -3.26 16.58 7.56
C MET A 100 -2.59 15.76 6.45
N LEU A 101 -3.24 14.67 6.01
CA LEU A 101 -2.76 13.83 4.93
C LEU A 101 -2.79 14.51 3.55
N ARG A 102 -3.77 15.37 3.32
CA ARG A 102 -3.84 16.23 2.13
C ARG A 102 -2.70 17.24 2.14
N GLU A 103 -2.45 17.92 3.26
CA GLU A 103 -1.35 18.87 3.41
C GLU A 103 0.00 18.19 3.17
N PHE A 104 0.23 17.04 3.80
CA PHE A 104 1.43 16.24 3.59
C PHE A 104 1.67 15.88 2.11
N PHE A 105 0.60 15.58 1.37
CA PHE A 105 0.70 15.30 -0.06
C PHE A 105 0.97 16.55 -0.91
N LEU A 106 0.34 17.68 -0.57
CA LEU A 106 0.43 18.92 -1.35
C LEU A 106 1.72 19.71 -1.08
N ASP A 107 2.27 19.62 0.13
CA ASP A 107 3.49 20.30 0.55
C ASP A 107 4.62 19.28 0.77
N GLU A 108 5.55 19.26 -0.19
CA GLU A 108 6.72 18.38 -0.13
C GLU A 108 7.63 18.70 1.06
N SER A 109 7.65 19.95 1.55
CA SER A 109 8.55 20.37 2.62
C SER A 109 8.20 19.76 3.98
N LEU A 110 6.96 19.31 4.15
CA LEU A 110 6.50 18.70 5.40
C LEU A 110 7.22 17.37 5.66
N PRO A 111 7.54 17.04 6.92
CA PRO A 111 8.04 15.72 7.26
C PRO A 111 6.94 14.65 7.15
N LEU A 112 7.32 13.38 7.25
CA LEU A 112 6.35 12.31 7.47
C LEU A 112 5.44 12.65 8.68
N PRO A 113 4.11 12.47 8.60
CA PRO A 113 3.20 12.79 9.69
C PRO A 113 3.37 11.90 10.93
N ARG A 114 3.53 12.51 12.11
CA ARG A 114 3.84 11.78 13.37
C ARG A 114 2.76 10.80 13.81
N GLN A 115 1.54 11.01 13.34
CA GLN A 115 0.36 10.22 13.68
C GLN A 115 0.21 8.97 12.80
N LEU A 116 1.09 8.80 11.81
CA LEU A 116 1.01 7.70 10.85
C LEU A 116 2.34 6.94 10.75
N ASN A 117 2.16 5.64 10.53
CA ASN A 117 3.20 4.70 10.16
C ASN A 117 2.99 4.28 8.70
N PHE A 118 4.09 4.04 8.00
CA PHE A 118 4.13 3.67 6.58
C PHE A 118 4.89 2.35 6.48
N TYR A 119 4.19 1.27 6.77
CA TYR A 119 4.76 -0.07 6.76
C TYR A 119 5.02 -0.55 5.34
N TYR A 120 6.06 -1.35 5.18
CA TYR A 120 6.39 -2.00 3.93
C TYR A 120 7.02 -3.38 4.16
N TRP A 121 6.83 -4.27 3.18
CA TRP A 121 7.43 -5.61 3.17
C TRP A 121 7.55 -6.15 1.75
N LEU A 122 8.40 -7.17 1.59
CA LEU A 122 8.55 -7.87 0.33
C LEU A 122 7.26 -8.62 -0.02
N TYR A 123 6.81 -8.46 -1.26
CA TYR A 123 5.60 -9.04 -1.80
C TYR A 123 5.87 -9.62 -3.20
N PRO A 124 6.51 -10.80 -3.31
CA PRO A 124 6.91 -11.39 -4.58
C PRO A 124 5.74 -12.10 -5.28
N TYR A 125 4.53 -11.57 -5.16
CA TYR A 125 3.32 -12.18 -5.70
C TYR A 125 2.74 -11.33 -6.83
N ARG A 126 1.95 -11.99 -7.68
CA ARG A 126 1.37 -11.39 -8.89
C ARG A 126 0.07 -10.65 -8.63
N ARG A 127 -0.61 -10.99 -7.54
CA ARG A 127 -1.87 -10.38 -7.14
C ARG A 127 -1.64 -8.91 -6.82
N GLN A 128 -2.60 -8.05 -7.13
CA GLN A 128 -2.54 -6.65 -6.73
C GLN A 128 -3.72 -6.36 -5.80
N ALA A 129 -3.45 -5.69 -4.70
CA ALA A 129 -4.49 -5.36 -3.72
C ALA A 129 -4.42 -3.88 -3.42
N LEU A 130 -5.56 -3.22 -3.45
CA LEU A 130 -5.67 -1.79 -3.19
C LEU A 130 -6.85 -1.56 -2.25
N ILE A 131 -6.56 -1.60 -0.96
CA ILE A 131 -7.56 -1.67 0.09
C ILE A 131 -7.59 -0.35 0.83
N LYS A 132 -8.78 0.22 0.91
CA LYS A 132 -9.03 1.51 1.54
C LYS A 132 -10.03 1.34 2.68
N ASP A 133 -9.78 2.05 3.78
CA ASP A 133 -10.67 2.11 4.94
C ASP A 133 -11.00 0.71 5.51
N ALA A 134 -10.01 -0.19 5.56
CA ALA A 134 -10.18 -1.51 6.16
C ALA A 134 -9.87 -1.44 7.66
N GLY A 135 -10.61 -2.22 8.46
CA GLY A 135 -10.38 -2.39 9.88
C GLY A 135 -9.81 -3.77 10.16
N VAL A 136 -8.79 -3.85 10.99
CA VAL A 136 -8.35 -5.10 11.63
C VAL A 136 -8.57 -5.00 13.13
N LEU A 137 -9.15 -6.04 13.70
CA LEU A 137 -9.25 -6.27 15.13
C LEU A 137 -8.45 -7.54 15.43
N ASP A 138 -7.47 -7.45 16.33
CA ASP A 138 -6.78 -8.62 16.88
C ASP A 138 -7.35 -8.95 18.26
N MET A 139 -7.92 -10.14 18.40
CA MET A 139 -8.48 -10.64 19.66
C MET A 139 -7.42 -10.81 20.76
N ARG A 140 -6.12 -10.85 20.40
CA ARG A 140 -5.01 -10.82 21.36
C ARG A 140 -4.71 -9.41 21.89
N GLY A 141 -5.34 -8.39 21.31
CA GLY A 141 -5.23 -7.00 21.71
C GLY A 141 -4.81 -6.12 20.53
N GLY A 142 -5.56 -5.03 20.35
CA GLY A 142 -5.28 -4.00 19.37
C GLY A 142 -6.25 -4.00 18.18
N ASN A 143 -6.43 -2.83 17.62
CA ASN A 143 -7.15 -2.63 16.37
C ASN A 143 -6.44 -1.55 15.55
N ALA A 144 -6.69 -1.55 14.26
CA ALA A 144 -6.25 -0.49 13.36
C ALA A 144 -7.25 -0.32 12.22
N VAL A 145 -7.42 0.93 11.80
CA VAL A 145 -7.93 1.24 10.46
C VAL A 145 -6.71 1.45 9.57
N PHE A 146 -6.68 0.77 8.42
CA PHE A 146 -5.54 0.78 7.53
C PHE A 146 -5.92 0.98 6.06
N TRP A 147 -4.95 1.50 5.34
CA TRP A 147 -4.89 1.56 3.88
C TRP A 147 -3.76 0.66 3.42
N MET A 148 -3.93 -0.03 2.30
CA MET A 148 -2.94 -0.99 1.83
C MET A 148 -2.84 -1.02 0.31
N MET A 149 -1.60 -1.11 -0.15
CA MET A 149 -1.23 -1.24 -1.56
C MET A 149 -0.29 -2.43 -1.69
N LYS A 150 -0.63 -3.40 -2.53
CA LYS A 150 0.23 -4.53 -2.86
C LYS A 150 0.38 -4.65 -4.36
N PHE A 151 1.61 -4.77 -4.82
CA PHE A 151 1.96 -5.05 -6.20
C PHE A 151 3.35 -5.67 -6.23
N TYR A 152 3.71 -6.38 -7.29
CA TYR A 152 5.05 -6.94 -7.37
C TYR A 152 6.12 -5.83 -7.40
N PRO A 153 7.22 -5.90 -6.61
CA PRO A 153 7.56 -6.91 -5.60
C PRO A 153 7.33 -6.40 -4.15
N MET A 154 6.52 -5.36 -3.95
CA MET A 154 6.39 -4.64 -2.68
C MET A 154 4.95 -4.47 -2.22
N ALA A 155 4.74 -4.60 -0.92
CA ALA A 155 3.50 -4.23 -0.27
C ALA A 155 3.76 -3.10 0.72
N PHE A 156 2.75 -2.24 0.85
CA PHE A 156 2.74 -1.07 1.72
C PHE A 156 1.42 -1.03 2.49
N ALA A 157 1.47 -0.62 3.75
CA ALA A 157 0.28 -0.33 4.53
C ALA A 157 0.47 0.91 5.40
N ILE A 158 -0.61 1.66 5.58
CA ILE A 158 -0.66 2.89 6.35
C ILE A 158 -1.72 2.73 7.43
N TRP A 159 -1.35 2.97 8.69
CA TRP A 159 -2.30 3.11 9.78
C TRP A 159 -1.76 4.04 10.86
N ARG A 160 -2.63 4.40 11.82
CA ARG A 160 -2.29 5.37 12.85
C ARG A 160 -1.32 4.82 13.90
N THR A 161 -0.44 5.66 14.41
CA THR A 161 0.54 5.29 15.44
C THR A 161 -0.09 4.98 16.79
N ASP A 162 -1.25 5.56 17.07
CA ASP A 162 -2.04 5.29 18.28
C ASP A 162 -2.91 4.03 18.15
N SER A 163 -2.82 3.31 17.02
CA SER A 163 -3.45 2.01 16.88
C SER A 163 -2.83 1.03 17.88
N GLY A 164 -3.65 0.29 18.62
CA GLY A 164 -3.17 -0.80 19.47
C GLY A 164 -2.62 -1.99 18.68
N TYR A 165 -2.77 -1.98 17.35
CA TYR A 165 -2.32 -3.04 16.45
C TYR A 165 -0.81 -3.06 16.28
N ARG A 166 -0.20 -4.20 16.63
CA ARG A 166 1.25 -4.39 16.51
C ARG A 166 1.57 -5.06 15.19
N SER A 167 2.58 -4.54 14.50
CA SER A 167 3.17 -5.17 13.34
C SER A 167 4.68 -5.27 13.47
N ASN A 168 5.23 -6.33 12.89
CA ASN A 168 6.67 -6.57 12.78
C ASN A 168 7.22 -6.10 11.42
N TYR A 169 6.41 -5.48 10.56
CA TYR A 169 6.88 -4.94 9.29
C TYR A 169 7.80 -3.74 9.51
N ARG A 170 8.71 -3.52 8.57
CA ARG A 170 9.53 -2.31 8.54
C ARG A 170 8.65 -1.11 8.26
N ASP A 171 9.07 0.05 8.76
CA ASP A 171 8.29 1.28 8.71
C ASP A 171 9.14 2.44 8.20
N LEU A 172 8.66 3.16 7.19
CA LEU A 172 9.35 4.35 6.67
C LEU A 172 9.37 5.51 7.69
N ALA A 173 8.49 5.48 8.70
CA ALA A 173 8.47 6.44 9.80
C ALA A 173 9.79 6.51 10.57
N GLN A 174 10.63 5.48 10.52
CA GLN A 174 11.98 5.52 11.13
C GLN A 174 12.90 6.58 10.48
N TYR A 175 12.60 7.01 9.24
CA TYR A 175 13.38 8.01 8.49
C TYR A 175 12.81 9.43 8.60
N ARG A 176 11.92 9.68 9.56
CA ARG A 176 11.18 10.94 9.73
C ARG A 176 12.07 12.17 9.95
N SER A 177 13.27 12.01 10.49
CA SER A 177 14.22 13.11 10.76
C SER A 177 14.93 13.65 9.51
N GLY A 178 14.91 12.93 8.40
CA GLY A 178 15.52 13.37 7.13
C GLY A 178 14.67 14.40 6.39
N ARG A 179 15.28 15.05 5.39
CA ARG A 179 14.57 15.89 4.41
C ARG A 179 13.91 15.04 3.33
N PRO A 180 12.88 15.57 2.64
CA PRO A 180 12.14 14.82 1.63
C PRO A 180 12.99 14.18 0.53
N SER A 181 14.01 14.91 0.07
CA SER A 181 14.90 14.50 -1.02
C SER A 181 16.07 13.62 -0.57
N ASP A 182 16.26 13.41 0.74
CA ASP A 182 17.42 12.71 1.27
C ASP A 182 17.38 11.24 0.88
N VAL A 183 18.53 10.76 0.38
CA VAL A 183 18.73 9.33 0.12
C VAL A 183 19.09 8.65 1.44
N GLN A 184 18.29 7.65 1.81
CA GLN A 184 18.46 6.84 3.01
C GLN A 184 18.58 5.37 2.62
N TYR A 185 19.29 4.59 3.45
CA TYR A 185 19.45 3.15 3.27
C TYR A 185 18.30 2.40 3.93
N VAL A 186 17.28 2.09 3.12
CA VAL A 186 16.05 1.43 3.55
C VAL A 186 16.30 -0.07 3.73
N MET A 187 16.13 -0.58 4.95
CA MET A 187 16.28 -2.01 5.23
C MET A 187 15.13 -2.83 4.63
N LEU A 188 15.44 -3.94 4.01
CA LEU A 188 14.50 -4.88 3.42
C LEU A 188 14.80 -6.29 3.92
N ASP A 189 13.78 -6.98 4.45
CA ASP A 189 13.87 -8.37 4.88
C ASP A 189 13.54 -9.29 3.70
N LEU A 190 14.44 -10.22 3.36
CA LEU A 190 14.31 -11.08 2.16
C LEU A 190 13.80 -12.50 2.47
N HIS A 191 13.88 -12.97 3.71
CA HIS A 191 13.54 -14.36 4.06
C HIS A 191 12.18 -14.50 4.76
N SER A 192 11.72 -13.48 5.50
CA SER A 192 10.44 -13.51 6.22
C SER A 192 9.30 -12.97 5.34
N ILE A 193 9.03 -13.65 4.22
CA ILE A 193 8.04 -13.21 3.23
C ILE A 193 6.62 -13.52 3.73
N PRO A 194 5.78 -12.50 4.02
CA PRO A 194 4.41 -12.73 4.45
C PRO A 194 3.56 -13.36 3.35
N HIS A 195 2.58 -14.17 3.73
CA HIS A 195 1.62 -14.78 2.80
C HIS A 195 0.92 -13.73 1.91
N GLU A 196 0.56 -14.09 0.67
CA GLU A 196 0.00 -13.13 -0.31
C GLU A 196 -1.28 -12.42 0.19
N LEU A 197 -2.07 -13.12 1.02
CA LEU A 197 -3.32 -12.65 1.61
C LEU A 197 -3.16 -12.01 3.00
N ILE A 198 -1.93 -11.69 3.44
CA ILE A 198 -1.73 -11.05 4.75
C ILE A 198 -2.49 -9.71 4.82
N LEU A 199 -3.16 -9.41 5.94
CA LEU A 199 -4.08 -8.25 6.05
C LEU A 199 -5.24 -8.25 5.04
N GLU A 200 -5.46 -9.36 4.32
CA GLU A 200 -6.65 -9.58 3.48
C GLU A 200 -7.52 -10.72 4.02
N ALA A 201 -6.87 -11.77 4.53
CA ALA A 201 -7.52 -12.89 5.19
C ALA A 201 -7.25 -12.81 6.70
N PRO A 202 -8.29 -12.94 7.55
CA PRO A 202 -8.08 -13.01 8.99
C PRO A 202 -7.27 -14.25 9.37
N THR A 203 -6.44 -14.12 10.40
CA THR A 203 -5.89 -15.27 11.13
C THR A 203 -6.91 -15.80 12.14
N GLU A 204 -6.56 -16.87 12.86
CA GLU A 204 -7.40 -17.42 13.94
C GLU A 204 -7.77 -16.40 15.02
N THR A 205 -6.97 -15.34 15.18
CA THR A 205 -7.21 -14.30 16.19
C THR A 205 -7.62 -12.97 15.62
N GLN A 206 -7.91 -12.88 14.32
CA GLN A 206 -8.22 -11.60 13.69
C GLN A 206 -9.63 -11.57 13.11
N ALA A 207 -10.24 -10.39 13.16
CA ALA A 207 -11.37 -10.05 12.33
C ALA A 207 -10.95 -8.91 11.40
N ILE A 208 -11.19 -9.08 10.09
CA ILE A 208 -10.93 -8.06 9.08
C ILE A 208 -12.25 -7.60 8.51
N MET A 209 -12.48 -6.29 8.55
CA MET A 209 -13.64 -5.63 7.99
C MET A 209 -13.20 -4.71 6.88
N TYR A 210 -13.94 -4.71 5.78
CA TYR A 210 -13.64 -3.86 4.63
C TYR A 210 -14.62 -2.71 4.54
N GLY A 211 -14.10 -1.51 4.32
CA GLY A 211 -14.92 -0.40 3.85
C GLY A 211 -15.61 -0.75 2.52
N GLN A 212 -16.73 -0.09 2.25
CA GLN A 212 -17.56 -0.31 1.05
C GLN A 212 -16.82 -0.13 -0.30
N GLU A 213 -15.60 0.42 -0.29
CA GLU A 213 -14.77 0.67 -1.47
C GLU A 213 -13.41 -0.05 -1.41
N ALA A 214 -13.27 -1.13 -0.63
CA ALA A 214 -12.09 -2.00 -0.73
C ALA A 214 -12.06 -2.69 -2.10
N ILE A 215 -10.95 -2.57 -2.83
CA ILE A 215 -10.79 -3.14 -4.17
C ILE A 215 -9.68 -4.18 -4.15
N VAL A 216 -10.01 -5.37 -4.60
CA VAL A 216 -9.05 -6.43 -4.85
C VAL A 216 -9.02 -6.68 -6.36
N ALA A 217 -7.85 -6.50 -6.98
CA ALA A 217 -7.66 -6.78 -8.39
C ALA A 217 -6.88 -8.10 -8.53
N ASN A 218 -7.56 -9.17 -8.94
CA ASN A 218 -6.87 -10.40 -9.29
C ASN A 218 -6.05 -10.17 -10.57
N GLY A 219 -4.73 -10.36 -10.49
CA GLY A 219 -3.86 -10.27 -11.66
C GLY A 219 -4.21 -11.33 -12.70
N ARG A 220 -3.96 -11.03 -13.99
CA ARG A 220 -4.07 -12.05 -15.05
C ARG A 220 -2.96 -13.11 -14.87
N PRO A 221 -3.20 -14.39 -15.20
CA PRO A 221 -2.13 -15.38 -15.27
C PRO A 221 -1.12 -14.95 -16.35
N PRO A 222 0.20 -14.92 -16.08
CA PRO A 222 1.18 -14.48 -17.05
C PRO A 222 1.57 -15.58 -18.03
N LEU A 223 2.04 -15.13 -19.19
CA LEU A 223 2.93 -15.88 -20.08
C LEU A 223 4.33 -15.94 -19.42
N GLY A 224 4.56 -16.83 -18.45
CA GLY A 224 5.90 -17.00 -17.87
C GLY A 224 5.99 -17.62 -16.48
N ARG A 225 7.18 -18.18 -16.19
CA ARG A 225 7.49 -19.04 -15.02
C ARG A 225 7.30 -18.31 -13.69
N VAL A 226 6.61 -18.96 -12.76
CA VAL A 226 6.46 -18.54 -11.35
C VAL A 226 7.75 -18.91 -10.62
N LEU A 227 8.34 -17.99 -9.84
CA LEU A 227 9.35 -18.35 -8.86
C LEU A 227 8.69 -19.26 -7.82
N ARG A 228 9.14 -20.51 -7.74
CA ARG A 228 8.78 -21.39 -6.62
C ARG A 228 9.52 -20.85 -5.39
N VAL A 229 8.79 -20.17 -4.52
CA VAL A 229 9.18 -19.96 -3.12
C VAL A 229 9.02 -21.29 -2.39
#